data_AF-A0A9D8JHB5-F1
#
_entry.id   AF-A0A9D8JHB5-F1
#
_cell.length_a   1.000
_cell.length_b   1.000
_cell.length_c   1.000
_cell.angle_alpha   90.00
_cell.angle_beta   90.00
_cell.angle_gamma   90.00
#
_symmetry.space_group_name_H-M   'P 1'
#
loop_
_entity.id
_entity.type
_entity.pdbx_description
1 polymer ?
#
loop_
_entity_poly.entity_id
_entity_poly.type
_entity_poly.pdbx_seq_one_letter_code
_entity_poly.pdbx_strand_id
1 'polypeptide(L)'
;MIGKWSVVAAVLGLVSACGGSSFSGESGTVPGRKQPAKLPELGSTAKLPELGDPAVGPGLDVGSDGTLNKCPSKAQKVLVIDLKSGWWSGDGGNFVYRIGNGLTQACGTSVSIEYHHFILAKLTLAGALFGATNGSAPEITNMQLKAPESPTLTQGSNKFEQAFGDPTFTSYTQIWLLSGSSADPADLKANHPFFVEITKRMATTKANIFIGAGYGSITHAAAVADARGLGASFATALPEGNILNPMAQVLLDSSIGADKFDEGHVLLKGMTSIADSLTIAGVKAHGDAIQDKGGIQILATDGLGQATLAVGKSEANGARFVLDGDLPRYYAAWTNQSPDTMKLLQNIMVYLAQ
;
A
#
# COMPACT_ATOMS: atom_id res chain seq x y z
N MET A 1 -29.95 29.56 -34.71
CA MET A 1 -29.63 28.11 -34.82
C MET A 1 -28.98 27.69 -33.52
N ILE A 2 -29.73 27.01 -32.66
CA ILE A 2 -29.30 26.60 -31.31
C ILE A 2 -29.15 25.08 -31.37
N GLY A 3 -27.92 24.58 -31.31
CA GLY A 3 -27.61 23.15 -31.31
C GLY A 3 -27.78 22.56 -29.92
N LYS A 4 -28.78 21.68 -29.76
CA LYS A 4 -28.96 20.85 -28.57
C LYS A 4 -27.89 19.75 -28.55
N TRP A 5 -27.15 19.64 -27.46
CA TRP A 5 -26.35 18.47 -27.12
C TRP A 5 -27.18 17.56 -26.22
N SER A 6 -27.49 16.36 -26.72
CA SER A 6 -28.15 15.31 -25.93
C SER A 6 -27.10 14.55 -25.12
N VAL A 7 -27.20 14.62 -23.79
CA VAL A 7 -26.48 13.75 -22.87
C VAL A 7 -27.19 12.40 -22.87
N VAL A 8 -26.51 11.35 -23.35
CA VAL A 8 -26.99 9.97 -23.22
C VAL A 8 -26.63 9.48 -21.82
N ALA A 9 -27.63 9.34 -20.97
CA ALA A 9 -27.55 8.57 -19.74
C ALA A 9 -27.63 7.08 -20.09
N ALA A 10 -26.57 6.33 -19.85
CA ALA A 10 -26.59 4.87 -19.85
C ALA A 10 -26.17 4.39 -18.46
N VAL A 11 -27.18 4.08 -17.64
CA VAL A 11 -27.04 3.45 -16.33
C VAL A 11 -28.01 2.26 -16.30
N LEU A 12 -27.48 1.14 -15.78
CA LEU A 12 -28.12 -0.10 -15.31
C LEU A 12 -28.52 -1.18 -16.31
N GLY A 13 -27.94 -2.36 -16.08
CA GLY A 13 -28.57 -3.64 -16.41
C GLY A 13 -27.60 -4.81 -16.57
N LEU A 14 -27.00 -5.31 -15.47
CA LEU A 14 -26.51 -6.69 -15.41
C LEU A 14 -26.37 -7.15 -13.95
N VAL A 15 -27.51 -7.55 -13.39
CA VAL A 15 -27.59 -8.46 -12.24
C VAL A 15 -28.47 -9.63 -12.69
N SER A 16 -28.04 -10.84 -12.30
CA SER A 16 -28.79 -12.11 -12.30
C SER A 16 -28.60 -13.04 -13.49
N ALA A 17 -27.62 -13.95 -13.36
CA ALA A 17 -27.71 -15.32 -13.85
C ALA A 17 -26.74 -16.26 -13.08
N CYS A 18 -26.94 -16.43 -11.78
CA CYS A 18 -26.43 -17.63 -11.09
C CYS A 18 -27.51 -18.71 -11.19
N GLY A 19 -27.48 -19.45 -12.31
CA GLY A 19 -28.23 -20.69 -12.45
C GLY A 19 -27.58 -21.77 -11.60
N GLY A 20 -28.36 -22.31 -10.64
CA GLY A 20 -27.98 -23.49 -9.88
C GLY A 20 -27.92 -24.71 -10.78
N SER A 21 -26.75 -25.33 -10.86
CA SER A 21 -26.58 -26.70 -11.34
C SER A 21 -26.28 -27.60 -10.14
N SER A 22 -27.25 -28.44 -9.83
CA SER A 22 -27.15 -29.54 -8.87
C SER A 22 -26.04 -30.50 -9.31
N PHE A 23 -24.95 -30.57 -8.55
CA PHE A 23 -23.93 -31.59 -8.71
C PHE A 23 -24.27 -32.78 -7.80
N SER A 24 -24.77 -33.86 -8.39
CA SER A 24 -24.82 -35.18 -7.76
C SER A 24 -23.40 -35.78 -7.79
N GLY A 25 -22.74 -35.79 -6.64
CA GLY A 25 -21.41 -36.37 -6.49
C GLY A 25 -21.45 -37.90 -6.52
N GLU A 26 -20.94 -38.48 -7.60
CA GLU A 26 -20.43 -39.86 -7.59
C GLU A 26 -19.09 -39.91 -6.85
N SER A 27 -19.01 -40.84 -5.91
CA SER A 27 -17.83 -41.17 -5.11
C SER A 27 -16.78 -41.85 -5.99
N GLY A 28 -15.86 -41.06 -6.54
CA GLY A 28 -14.63 -41.55 -7.17
C GLY A 28 -13.46 -41.49 -6.19
N THR A 29 -13.00 -42.66 -5.72
CA THR A 29 -11.74 -42.81 -4.97
C THR A 29 -10.55 -42.36 -5.82
N VAL A 30 -9.87 -41.29 -5.40
CA VAL A 30 -8.60 -40.83 -6.00
C VAL A 30 -7.43 -41.58 -5.36
N PRO A 31 -6.57 -42.28 -6.13
CA PRO A 31 -5.39 -42.93 -5.59
C PRO A 31 -4.21 -41.95 -5.44
N GLY A 32 -3.62 -41.92 -4.24
CA GLY A 32 -2.19 -41.69 -4.04
C GLY A 32 -1.67 -40.25 -4.18
N ARG A 33 -2.04 -39.35 -3.26
CA ARG A 33 -1.29 -38.10 -3.05
C ARG A 33 -0.03 -38.41 -2.24
N LYS A 34 1.14 -38.43 -2.90
CA LYS A 34 2.44 -38.51 -2.20
C LYS A 34 2.61 -37.28 -1.31
N GLN A 35 2.91 -37.51 -0.03
CA GLN A 35 3.33 -36.44 0.90
C GLN A 35 4.54 -35.70 0.32
N PRO A 36 4.57 -34.36 0.34
CA PRO A 36 5.77 -33.63 -0.01
C PRO A 36 6.88 -33.94 0.99
N ALA A 37 8.10 -34.11 0.47
CA ALA A 37 9.28 -34.41 1.24
C ALA A 37 9.50 -33.35 2.34
N LYS A 38 9.85 -33.82 3.54
CA LYS A 38 10.25 -33.01 4.69
C LYS A 38 11.42 -32.11 4.26
N LEU A 39 11.24 -30.79 4.32
CA LEU A 39 12.32 -29.83 4.08
C LEU A 39 13.47 -30.07 5.09
N PRO A 40 14.74 -29.96 4.66
CA PRO A 40 15.87 -30.11 5.56
C PRO A 40 15.91 -28.98 6.58
N GLU A 41 16.07 -29.33 7.85
CA GLU A 41 16.39 -28.40 8.93
C GLU A 41 17.75 -27.76 8.63
N LEU A 42 17.72 -26.49 8.20
CA LEU A 42 18.90 -25.63 8.15
C LEU A 42 19.23 -25.19 9.57
N GLY A 43 20.20 -25.87 10.18
CA GLY A 43 20.82 -25.45 11.43
C GLY A 43 21.51 -24.10 11.25
N SER A 44 20.87 -23.03 11.71
CA SER A 44 21.46 -21.69 11.80
C SER A 44 22.08 -21.50 13.18
N THR A 45 23.41 -21.54 13.25
CA THR A 45 24.20 -21.10 14.41
C THR A 45 24.82 -19.71 14.18
N ALA A 46 24.33 -18.94 13.20
CA ALA A 46 24.71 -17.55 13.06
C ALA A 46 24.06 -16.76 14.21
N LYS A 47 24.87 -16.39 15.21
CA LYS A 47 24.49 -15.44 16.25
C LYS A 47 24.14 -14.13 15.56
N LEU A 48 22.84 -13.82 15.45
CA LEU A 48 22.35 -12.52 15.02
C LEU A 48 22.94 -11.46 15.96
N PRO A 49 23.40 -10.31 15.45
CA PRO A 49 23.75 -9.19 16.31
C PRO A 49 22.51 -8.83 17.13
N GLU A 50 22.68 -8.70 18.44
CA GLU A 50 21.66 -8.06 19.28
C GLU A 50 21.40 -6.68 18.66
N LEU A 51 20.21 -6.49 18.09
CA LEU A 51 19.69 -5.15 17.87
C LEU A 51 19.60 -4.54 19.27
N GLY A 52 20.60 -3.73 19.64
CA GLY A 52 20.44 -2.82 20.75
C GLY A 52 19.14 -2.06 20.52
N ASP A 53 18.38 -1.82 21.61
CA ASP A 53 17.20 -0.96 21.59
C ASP A 53 17.49 0.18 20.61
N PRO A 54 16.67 0.41 19.57
CA PRO A 54 16.91 1.49 18.64
C PRO A 54 16.87 2.76 19.47
N ALA A 55 18.04 3.19 19.92
CA ALA A 55 18.20 4.34 20.77
C ALA A 55 17.50 5.44 20.02
N VAL A 56 16.46 5.99 20.66
CA VAL A 56 15.74 7.18 20.22
C VAL A 56 16.83 8.14 19.74
N GLY A 57 16.97 8.22 18.42
CA GLY A 57 18.04 9.00 17.81
C GLY A 57 17.89 10.45 18.29
N PRO A 58 18.98 11.22 18.38
CA PRO A 58 18.89 12.61 18.82
C PRO A 58 17.86 13.36 17.95
N GLY A 59 16.74 13.76 18.57
CA GLY A 59 15.78 14.72 18.02
C GLY A 59 14.53 14.16 17.33
N LEU A 60 13.85 13.14 17.87
CA LEU A 60 12.41 12.99 17.55
C LEU A 60 11.71 14.28 17.99
N ASP A 61 10.95 14.89 17.08
CA ASP A 61 10.17 16.10 17.36
C ASP A 61 8.87 15.71 18.07
N VAL A 62 9.04 15.39 19.35
CA VAL A 62 7.99 14.91 20.24
C VAL A 62 7.47 16.10 21.04
N GLY A 63 6.15 16.27 21.06
CA GLY A 63 5.48 17.23 21.92
C GLY A 63 5.78 16.96 23.40
N SER A 64 5.46 17.93 24.26
CA SER A 64 5.67 17.81 25.71
C SER A 64 4.87 16.67 26.37
N ASP A 65 3.80 16.20 25.72
CA ASP A 65 3.02 15.02 26.13
C ASP A 65 3.63 13.70 25.64
N GLY A 66 4.77 13.77 24.96
CA GLY A 66 5.44 12.62 24.43
C GLY A 66 4.81 12.07 23.15
N THR A 67 3.82 12.74 22.54
CA THR A 67 3.26 12.37 21.24
C THR A 67 4.06 13.00 20.10
N LEU A 68 4.03 12.39 18.91
CA LEU A 68 4.63 13.02 17.74
C LEU A 68 3.91 14.33 17.45
N ASN A 69 4.68 15.38 17.10
CA ASN A 69 4.08 16.59 16.55
C ASN A 69 3.15 16.19 15.41
N LYS A 70 1.96 16.81 15.34
CA LYS A 70 0.95 16.49 14.31
C LYS A 70 1.49 16.60 12.89
N CYS A 71 2.56 17.37 12.70
CA CYS A 71 3.20 17.61 11.42
C CYS A 71 4.73 17.61 11.52
N PRO A 72 5.43 17.22 10.44
CA PRO A 72 6.88 17.34 10.36
C PRO A 72 7.38 18.77 10.62
N SER A 73 8.45 18.94 11.42
CA SER A 73 9.10 20.25 11.61
C SER A 73 9.88 20.73 10.41
N LYS A 74 10.24 19.83 9.48
CA LYS A 74 10.94 20.14 8.23
C LYS A 74 10.03 19.89 7.05
N ALA A 75 10.17 20.71 6.01
CA ALA A 75 9.46 20.52 4.75
C ALA A 75 9.73 19.11 4.18
N GLN A 76 8.65 18.41 3.84
CA GLN A 76 8.66 17.08 3.26
C GLN A 76 8.21 17.13 1.80
N LYS A 77 8.94 16.40 0.95
CA LYS A 77 8.53 16.11 -0.42
C LYS A 77 8.32 14.61 -0.54
N VAL A 78 7.06 14.20 -0.57
CA VAL A 78 6.64 12.80 -0.55
C VAL A 78 6.27 12.37 -1.97
N LEU A 79 6.91 11.33 -2.48
CA LEU A 79 6.49 10.63 -3.68
C LEU A 79 5.62 9.43 -3.27
N VAL A 80 4.39 9.34 -3.78
CA VAL A 80 3.52 8.18 -3.59
C VAL A 80 3.38 7.45 -4.92
N ILE A 81 3.74 6.17 -4.91
CA ILE A 81 3.66 5.26 -6.05
C ILE A 81 2.61 4.20 -5.73
N ASP A 82 1.49 4.24 -6.43
CA ASP A 82 0.39 3.31 -6.29
C ASP A 82 0.40 2.33 -7.47
N LEU A 83 0.47 1.04 -7.17
CA LEU A 83 0.54 -0.04 -8.16
C LEU A 83 -0.66 -0.97 -8.10
N LYS A 84 -1.62 -0.69 -7.21
CA LYS A 84 -2.78 -1.53 -7.01
C LYS A 84 -3.95 -1.05 -7.87
N SER A 85 -4.47 -1.94 -8.70
CA SER A 85 -5.74 -1.77 -9.36
C SER A 85 -6.89 -2.08 -8.40
N GLY A 86 -8.09 -1.63 -8.77
CA GLY A 86 -9.14 -1.41 -7.79
C GLY A 86 -8.85 -0.16 -6.97
N TRP A 87 -9.65 0.08 -5.93
CA TRP A 87 -9.92 1.47 -5.56
C TRP A 87 -8.98 2.14 -4.54
N TRP A 88 -7.83 1.55 -4.17
CA TRP A 88 -6.78 2.32 -3.46
C TRP A 88 -6.48 3.58 -4.25
N SER A 89 -6.39 3.37 -5.54
CA SER A 89 -6.09 4.35 -6.53
C SER A 89 -7.28 5.07 -7.10
N GLY A 90 -8.53 4.79 -6.68
CA GLY A 90 -9.69 5.20 -7.47
C GLY A 90 -9.60 4.70 -8.92
N ASP A 91 -10.52 5.07 -9.81
CA ASP A 91 -10.07 5.37 -11.17
C ASP A 91 -9.31 6.72 -11.13
N GLY A 92 -8.31 6.87 -10.25
CA GLY A 92 -7.45 8.05 -10.10
C GLY A 92 -7.62 8.97 -8.87
N GLY A 93 -7.66 8.45 -7.66
CA GLY A 93 -7.04 9.16 -6.54
C GLY A 93 -7.96 9.43 -5.38
N ASN A 94 -8.75 8.46 -4.94
CA ASN A 94 -9.47 8.58 -3.67
C ASN A 94 -8.52 8.54 -2.46
N PHE A 95 -7.44 7.74 -2.53
CA PHE A 95 -6.34 7.85 -1.57
C PHE A 95 -5.81 9.29 -1.52
N VAL A 96 -5.49 9.89 -2.66
CA VAL A 96 -5.01 11.28 -2.66
C VAL A 96 -6.08 12.26 -2.20
N TYR A 97 -7.30 12.16 -2.73
CA TYR A 97 -8.38 13.11 -2.48
C TYR A 97 -8.75 13.18 -1.00
N ARG A 98 -8.62 12.08 -0.28
CA ARG A 98 -9.10 11.95 1.11
C ARG A 98 -7.97 11.81 2.11
N ILE A 99 -7.00 10.96 1.80
CA ILE A 99 -5.87 10.68 2.67
C ILE A 99 -4.76 11.69 2.41
N GLY A 100 -4.26 11.80 1.17
CA GLY A 100 -3.20 12.76 0.82
C GLY A 100 -3.58 14.23 1.08
N ASN A 101 -4.80 14.62 0.72
CA ASN A 101 -5.35 15.94 1.03
C ASN A 101 -5.52 16.14 2.54
N GLY A 102 -5.97 15.13 3.28
CA GLY A 102 -6.05 15.20 4.74
C GLY A 102 -4.69 15.47 5.38
N LEU A 103 -3.65 14.77 4.91
CA LEU A 103 -2.27 14.94 5.37
C LEU A 103 -1.72 16.35 5.05
N THR A 104 -1.91 16.82 3.83
CA THR A 104 -1.42 18.14 3.39
C THR A 104 -2.21 19.29 4.01
N GLN A 105 -3.53 19.19 4.15
CA GLN A 105 -4.35 20.20 4.82
C GLN A 105 -4.00 20.31 6.31
N ALA A 106 -3.78 19.18 6.99
CA ALA A 106 -3.39 19.18 8.39
C ALA A 106 -2.02 19.85 8.62
N CYS A 107 -1.12 19.75 7.65
CA CYS A 107 0.28 20.16 7.78
C CYS A 107 0.69 21.38 6.94
N GLY A 108 -0.26 22.00 6.24
CA GLY A 108 -0.02 23.19 5.43
C GLY A 108 1.12 22.98 4.42
N THR A 109 2.04 23.95 4.36
CA THR A 109 3.17 23.93 3.41
C THR A 109 4.33 23.03 3.82
N SER A 110 4.27 22.41 5.01
CA SER A 110 5.34 21.51 5.47
C SER A 110 5.32 20.16 4.76
N VAL A 111 4.26 19.82 4.03
CA VAL A 111 4.15 18.56 3.28
C VAL A 111 3.71 18.86 1.85
N SER A 112 4.46 18.35 0.88
CA SER A 112 4.09 18.31 -0.53
C SER A 112 4.04 16.86 -0.99
N ILE A 113 2.95 16.48 -1.67
CA ILE A 113 2.73 15.12 -2.16
C ILE A 113 2.67 15.15 -3.68
N GLU A 114 3.51 14.33 -4.29
CA GLU A 114 3.45 13.96 -5.69
C GLU A 114 2.97 12.50 -5.76
N TYR A 115 1.80 12.28 -6.35
CA TYR A 115 1.18 10.96 -6.42
C TYR A 115 1.14 10.47 -7.86
N HIS A 116 1.45 9.18 -8.03
CA HIS A 116 1.36 8.47 -9.29
C HIS A 116 0.69 7.12 -9.10
N HIS A 117 -0.34 6.85 -9.89
CA HIS A 117 -0.94 5.53 -10.00
C HIS A 117 -0.62 4.90 -11.36
N PHE A 118 -0.09 3.68 -11.34
CA PHE A 118 0.30 2.94 -12.55
C PHE A 118 -0.52 1.66 -12.72
N ILE A 119 -1.21 1.56 -13.84
CA ILE A 119 -2.00 0.39 -14.28
C ILE A 119 -1.75 0.08 -15.75
N LEU A 120 -2.09 -1.13 -16.18
CA LEU A 120 -2.09 -1.53 -17.58
C LEU A 120 -3.44 -1.17 -18.24
N ALA A 121 -3.42 -0.21 -19.16
CA ALA A 121 -4.61 0.43 -19.74
C ALA A 121 -5.59 -0.57 -20.39
N LYS A 122 -5.12 -1.67 -20.96
CA LYS A 122 -5.95 -2.59 -21.76
C LYS A 122 -7.08 -3.28 -21.00
N LEU A 123 -7.08 -3.23 -19.67
CA LEU A 123 -7.97 -4.03 -18.83
C LEU A 123 -8.83 -3.20 -17.88
N THR A 124 -8.78 -1.87 -17.99
CA THR A 124 -9.46 -0.97 -17.05
C THR A 124 -10.46 -0.06 -17.75
N LEU A 125 -11.47 0.38 -17.01
CA LEU A 125 -12.42 1.41 -17.46
C LEU A 125 -11.67 2.69 -17.87
N ALA A 126 -10.54 2.98 -17.22
CA ALA A 126 -9.62 4.05 -17.62
C ALA A 126 -9.10 3.88 -19.06
N GLY A 127 -8.70 2.68 -19.49
CA GLY A 127 -8.34 2.44 -20.90
C GLY A 127 -9.49 2.68 -21.88
N ALA A 128 -10.72 2.36 -21.48
CA ALA A 128 -11.91 2.66 -22.27
C ALA A 128 -12.23 4.17 -22.31
N LEU A 129 -12.00 4.90 -21.21
CA LEU A 129 -12.24 6.34 -21.10
C LEU A 129 -11.16 7.19 -21.79
N PHE A 130 -9.90 6.73 -21.79
CA PHE A 130 -8.76 7.45 -22.37
C PHE A 130 -8.35 6.95 -23.77
N GLY A 131 -9.21 6.14 -24.42
CA GLY A 131 -9.07 5.82 -25.84
C GLY A 131 -7.95 4.82 -26.16
N ALA A 132 -7.65 3.88 -25.26
CA ALA A 132 -6.72 2.80 -25.57
C ALA A 132 -7.23 2.00 -26.78
N THR A 133 -6.56 2.15 -27.92
CA THR A 133 -6.98 1.50 -29.16
C THR A 133 -6.65 0.02 -29.11
N ASN A 134 -7.60 -0.80 -29.57
CA ASN A 134 -7.42 -2.25 -29.72
C ASN A 134 -6.31 -2.54 -30.73
N GLY A 135 -5.05 -2.67 -30.28
CA GLY A 135 -3.96 -3.09 -31.17
C GLY A 135 -2.53 -2.97 -30.66
N SER A 136 -2.20 -1.97 -29.83
CA SER A 136 -0.85 -1.75 -29.30
C SER A 136 -0.58 -2.55 -28.01
N ALA A 137 0.69 -2.74 -27.65
CA ALA A 137 1.09 -3.34 -26.36
C ALA A 137 0.36 -2.67 -25.17
N PRO A 138 0.15 -3.34 -24.03
CA PRO A 138 -0.50 -2.69 -22.88
C PRO A 138 0.28 -1.43 -22.52
N GLU A 139 -0.35 -0.27 -22.70
CA GLU A 139 0.23 1.03 -22.34
C GLU A 139 0.05 1.25 -20.83
N ILE A 140 1.09 1.76 -20.18
CA ILE A 140 1.00 2.21 -18.80
C ILE A 140 0.13 3.46 -18.77
N THR A 141 -0.94 3.45 -17.99
CA THR A 141 -1.63 4.67 -17.61
C THR A 141 -1.02 5.16 -16.31
N ASN A 142 -0.46 6.37 -16.33
CA ASN A 142 -0.03 7.10 -15.15
C ASN A 142 -1.10 8.14 -14.82
N MET A 143 -1.62 8.12 -13.61
CA MET A 143 -2.53 9.16 -13.12
C MET A 143 -1.80 10.00 -12.08
N GLN A 144 -1.63 11.29 -12.34
CA GLN A 144 -0.86 12.20 -11.49
C GLN A 144 -1.77 13.11 -10.67
N LEU A 145 -1.41 13.31 -9.39
CA LEU A 145 -1.98 14.33 -8.53
C LEU A 145 -0.89 15.06 -7.75
N LYS A 146 -0.96 16.40 -7.74
CA LYS A 146 -0.02 17.26 -7.01
C LYS A 146 -0.78 18.17 -6.04
N ALA A 147 -0.65 17.91 -4.75
CA ALA A 147 -1.21 18.80 -3.71
C ALA A 147 -0.30 20.03 -3.53
N PRO A 148 -0.83 21.24 -3.22
CA PRO A 148 -2.19 21.56 -2.77
C PRO A 148 -3.18 21.96 -3.87
N GLU A 149 -2.88 21.75 -5.15
CA GLU A 149 -3.80 22.09 -6.24
C GLU A 149 -4.98 21.10 -6.28
N SER A 150 -6.18 21.57 -6.66
CA SER A 150 -7.37 20.71 -6.78
C SER A 150 -7.03 19.46 -7.59
N PRO A 151 -7.28 18.24 -7.07
CA PRO A 151 -6.84 17.02 -7.68
C PRO A 151 -7.56 16.82 -9.02
N THR A 152 -6.90 17.23 -10.10
CA THR A 152 -7.35 16.95 -11.45
C THR A 152 -6.52 15.79 -11.94
N LEU A 153 -7.19 14.66 -12.19
CA LEU A 153 -6.54 13.53 -12.81
C LEU A 153 -6.08 13.88 -14.20
N THR A 154 -4.77 13.88 -14.38
CA THR A 154 -4.15 14.02 -15.70
C THR A 154 -3.47 12.72 -16.08
N GLN A 155 -3.52 12.41 -17.38
CA GLN A 155 -2.72 11.33 -17.94
C GLN A 155 -1.24 11.76 -17.91
N GLY A 156 -0.45 11.11 -17.07
CA GLY A 156 0.99 11.23 -17.02
C GLY A 156 1.69 10.44 -18.14
N SER A 157 3.02 10.57 -18.21
CA SER A 157 3.80 9.83 -19.20
C SER A 157 3.94 8.35 -18.83
N ASN A 158 3.91 7.49 -19.85
CA ASN A 158 4.28 6.07 -19.77
C ASN A 158 5.80 5.85 -19.89
N LYS A 159 6.59 6.91 -20.09
CA LYS A 159 8.05 6.87 -20.11
C LYS A 159 8.58 7.25 -18.74
N PHE A 160 9.42 6.39 -18.15
CA PHE A 160 9.93 6.56 -16.79
C PHE A 160 10.53 7.95 -16.54
N GLU A 161 11.40 8.42 -17.44
CA GLU A 161 12.09 9.73 -17.34
C GLU A 161 11.17 10.95 -17.38
N GLN A 162 9.90 10.76 -17.71
CA GLN A 162 8.88 11.81 -17.80
C GLN A 162 7.71 11.57 -16.86
N ALA A 163 7.69 10.42 -16.17
CA ALA A 163 6.58 10.03 -15.33
C ALA A 163 6.58 10.79 -14.01
N PHE A 164 7.76 11.19 -13.53
CA PHE A 164 7.98 11.84 -12.23
C PHE A 164 8.57 13.24 -12.41
N GLY A 165 8.28 14.14 -11.46
CA GLY A 165 8.88 15.47 -11.37
C GLY A 165 10.37 15.41 -11.09
N ASP A 166 10.85 14.33 -10.47
CA ASP A 166 12.27 13.99 -10.38
C ASP A 166 12.48 12.49 -10.61
N PRO A 167 12.84 12.05 -11.83
CA PRO A 167 13.01 10.62 -12.15
C PRO A 167 14.23 9.99 -11.46
N THR A 168 15.10 10.78 -10.83
CA THR A 168 16.25 10.24 -10.07
C THR A 168 15.89 9.84 -8.64
N PHE A 169 14.72 10.26 -8.16
CA PHE A 169 14.23 10.11 -6.79
C PHE A 169 15.13 10.75 -5.72
N THR A 170 15.96 11.74 -6.09
CA THR A 170 16.93 12.35 -5.17
C THR A 170 16.38 13.56 -4.42
N SER A 171 15.33 14.20 -4.95
CA SER A 171 14.67 15.36 -4.36
C SER A 171 13.57 15.01 -3.35
N TYR A 172 13.13 13.76 -3.29
CA TYR A 172 12.10 13.32 -2.35
C TYR A 172 12.72 13.04 -0.98
N THR A 173 12.06 13.49 0.08
CA THR A 173 12.43 13.14 1.47
C THR A 173 11.83 11.79 1.86
N GLN A 174 10.68 11.45 1.29
CA GLN A 174 9.97 10.20 1.54
C GLN A 174 9.44 9.60 0.24
N ILE A 175 9.43 8.26 0.15
CA ILE A 175 8.80 7.54 -0.95
C ILE A 175 7.89 6.46 -0.38
N TRP A 176 6.62 6.48 -0.78
CA TRP A 176 5.58 5.59 -0.30
C TRP A 176 5.15 4.69 -1.44
N LEU A 177 5.28 3.38 -1.27
CA LEU A 177 4.81 2.38 -2.22
C LEU A 177 3.52 1.75 -1.70
N LEU A 178 2.45 1.83 -2.50
CA LEU A 178 1.22 1.08 -2.28
C LEU A 178 1.22 -0.12 -3.24
N SER A 179 1.40 -1.30 -2.68
CA SER A 179 1.69 -2.50 -3.46
C SER A 179 0.45 -3.06 -4.16
N GLY A 180 0.61 -3.36 -5.44
CA GLY A 180 -0.29 -4.23 -6.22
C GLY A 180 0.16 -5.69 -6.22
N SER A 181 -0.46 -6.51 -7.07
CA SER A 181 -0.08 -7.89 -7.33
C SER A 181 0.17 -8.15 -8.82
N SER A 182 1.22 -8.90 -9.14
CA SER A 182 1.42 -9.39 -10.51
C SER A 182 0.40 -10.46 -10.93
N ALA A 183 -0.40 -11.00 -10.01
CA ALA A 183 -1.52 -11.86 -10.34
C ALA A 183 -2.76 -11.06 -10.82
N ASP A 184 -2.88 -9.79 -10.42
CA ASP A 184 -3.91 -8.90 -10.96
C ASP A 184 -3.54 -8.49 -12.39
N PRO A 185 -4.38 -8.78 -13.39
CA PRO A 185 -4.07 -8.47 -14.78
C PRO A 185 -4.05 -6.96 -15.06
N ALA A 186 -4.72 -6.12 -14.27
CA ALA A 186 -4.72 -4.66 -14.43
C ALA A 186 -3.52 -3.97 -13.77
N ASP A 187 -2.87 -4.61 -12.78
CA ASP A 187 -1.67 -4.07 -12.13
C ASP A 187 -0.47 -4.11 -13.09
N LEU A 188 0.41 -3.13 -12.94
CA LEU A 188 1.74 -3.18 -13.53
C LEU A 188 2.43 -4.46 -13.04
N LYS A 189 3.12 -5.20 -13.91
CA LYS A 189 3.81 -6.43 -13.49
C LYS A 189 5.14 -6.09 -12.81
N ALA A 190 5.53 -6.87 -11.81
CA ALA A 190 6.79 -6.67 -11.10
C ALA A 190 8.03 -6.91 -11.97
N ASN A 191 7.91 -7.65 -13.07
CA ASN A 191 8.97 -7.82 -14.07
C ASN A 191 8.87 -6.82 -15.23
N HIS A 192 7.91 -5.90 -15.21
CA HIS A 192 7.78 -4.87 -16.24
C HIS A 192 8.97 -3.90 -16.16
N PRO A 193 9.63 -3.55 -17.28
CA PRO A 193 10.82 -2.68 -17.26
C PRO A 193 10.64 -1.37 -16.50
N PHE A 194 9.45 -0.78 -16.58
CA PHE A 194 9.10 0.43 -15.83
C PHE A 194 9.16 0.22 -14.30
N PHE A 195 8.58 -0.88 -13.78
CA PHE A 195 8.64 -1.15 -12.34
C PHE A 195 10.02 -1.63 -11.89
N VAL A 196 10.76 -2.33 -12.74
CA VAL A 196 12.17 -2.66 -12.49
C VAL A 196 12.98 -1.38 -12.27
N GLU A 197 12.73 -0.34 -13.07
CA GLU A 197 13.40 0.96 -12.89
C GLU A 197 12.94 1.66 -11.59
N ILE A 198 11.64 1.63 -11.24
CA ILE A 198 11.15 2.11 -9.92
C ILE A 198 11.92 1.41 -8.79
N THR A 199 12.00 0.08 -8.84
CA THR A 199 12.64 -0.75 -7.82
C THR A 199 14.11 -0.38 -7.67
N LYS A 200 14.82 -0.18 -8.78
CA LYS A 200 16.23 0.26 -8.79
C LYS A 200 16.41 1.65 -8.18
N ARG A 201 15.51 2.61 -8.45
CA ARG A 201 15.56 3.95 -7.83
C ARG A 201 15.24 3.88 -6.34
N MET A 202 14.24 3.11 -5.93
CA MET A 202 13.92 2.91 -4.52
C MET A 202 15.06 2.22 -3.76
N ALA A 203 15.74 1.24 -4.37
CA ALA A 203 16.90 0.58 -3.78
C ALA A 203 18.01 1.57 -3.41
N THR A 204 18.26 2.55 -4.28
CA THR A 204 19.43 3.45 -4.19
C THR A 204 19.14 4.82 -3.57
N THR A 205 17.87 5.21 -3.46
CA THR A 205 17.49 6.50 -2.86
C THR A 205 17.86 6.58 -1.37
N LYS A 206 18.16 7.80 -0.94
CA LYS A 206 18.34 8.17 0.47
C LYS A 206 17.03 8.57 1.15
N ALA A 207 15.93 8.64 0.41
CA ALA A 207 14.62 8.92 0.99
C ALA A 207 14.21 7.84 2.01
N ASN A 208 13.47 8.25 3.03
CA ASN A 208 12.83 7.31 3.95
C ASN A 208 11.64 6.65 3.25
N ILE A 209 11.39 5.36 3.52
CA ILE A 209 10.46 4.56 2.70
C ILE A 209 9.26 4.06 3.53
N PHE A 210 8.06 4.22 2.99
CA PHE A 210 6.89 3.46 3.43
C PHE A 210 6.59 2.38 2.38
N ILE A 211 6.42 1.13 2.81
CA ILE A 211 5.98 0.03 1.94
C ILE A 211 4.70 -0.53 2.53
N GLY A 212 3.59 -0.26 1.85
CA GLY A 212 2.28 -0.82 2.19
C GLY A 212 1.94 -2.01 1.29
N ALA A 213 1.44 -3.08 1.89
CA ALA A 213 0.83 -4.23 1.24
C ALA A 213 -0.49 -4.60 1.94
N GLY A 214 -1.19 -5.62 1.47
CA GLY A 214 -2.42 -6.10 2.12
C GLY A 214 -3.36 -6.79 1.14
N TYR A 215 -4.19 -7.68 1.68
CA TYR A 215 -5.20 -8.41 0.93
C TYR A 215 -4.66 -9.18 -0.29
N GLY A 216 -3.51 -9.83 -0.15
CA GLY A 216 -2.86 -10.61 -1.22
C GLY A 216 -2.17 -9.75 -2.28
N SER A 217 -1.87 -8.48 -1.98
CA SER A 217 -1.23 -7.55 -2.92
C SER A 217 0.21 -7.27 -2.50
N ILE A 218 1.02 -8.32 -2.45
CA ILE A 218 2.38 -8.27 -1.89
C ILE A 218 3.50 -8.20 -2.93
N THR A 219 3.24 -8.44 -4.22
CA THR A 219 4.33 -8.68 -5.18
C THR A 219 5.29 -7.49 -5.30
N HIS A 220 4.77 -6.27 -5.36
CA HIS A 220 5.60 -5.07 -5.51
C HIS A 220 6.30 -4.70 -4.21
N ALA A 221 5.60 -4.81 -3.08
CA ALA A 221 6.17 -4.63 -1.75
C ALA A 221 7.35 -5.59 -1.52
N ALA A 222 7.19 -6.87 -1.86
CA ALA A 222 8.24 -7.87 -1.74
C ALA A 222 9.45 -7.53 -2.63
N ALA A 223 9.23 -7.12 -3.90
CA ALA A 223 10.31 -6.75 -4.81
C ALA A 223 11.12 -5.53 -4.31
N VAL A 224 10.43 -4.49 -3.80
CA VAL A 224 11.10 -3.30 -3.24
C VAL A 224 11.81 -3.61 -1.92
N ALA A 225 11.19 -4.40 -1.04
CA ALA A 225 11.80 -4.84 0.21
C ALA A 225 13.09 -5.65 -0.04
N ASP A 226 13.05 -6.60 -0.98
CA ASP A 226 14.21 -7.40 -1.38
C ASP A 226 15.32 -6.53 -1.97
N ALA A 227 14.98 -5.60 -2.88
CA ALA A 227 15.95 -4.67 -3.46
C ALA A 227 16.58 -3.71 -2.44
N ARG A 228 15.95 -3.55 -1.26
CA ARG A 228 16.48 -2.79 -0.11
C ARG A 228 17.26 -3.65 0.87
N GLY A 229 17.43 -4.94 0.61
CA GLY A 229 18.12 -5.88 1.48
C GLY A 229 17.29 -6.33 2.69
N LEU A 230 15.97 -6.09 2.69
CA LEU A 230 15.06 -6.55 3.75
C LEU A 230 14.60 -8.01 3.52
N GLY A 231 14.92 -8.57 2.35
CA GLY A 231 14.52 -9.90 1.92
C GLY A 231 13.01 -10.04 1.70
N ALA A 232 12.51 -11.27 1.84
CA ALA A 232 11.09 -11.59 1.72
C ALA A 232 10.30 -11.13 2.97
N SER A 233 10.14 -9.81 3.16
CA SER A 233 9.50 -9.22 4.35
C SER A 233 7.98 -9.32 4.34
N PHE A 234 7.33 -9.69 3.23
CA PHE A 234 5.88 -9.80 3.12
C PHE A 234 5.46 -11.22 2.75
N ALA A 235 4.38 -11.70 3.34
CA ALA A 235 3.77 -12.98 3.05
C ALA A 235 2.26 -12.89 3.13
N THR A 236 1.57 -13.65 2.28
CA THR A 236 0.11 -13.67 2.25
C THR A 236 -0.40 -15.10 2.36
N ALA A 237 -1.50 -15.27 3.09
CA ALA A 237 -2.30 -16.50 3.09
C ALA A 237 -3.46 -16.41 2.07
N LEU A 238 -3.68 -15.24 1.48
CA LEU A 238 -4.74 -15.00 0.51
C LEU A 238 -4.23 -15.29 -0.90
N PRO A 239 -5.11 -15.69 -1.84
CA PRO A 239 -4.77 -15.69 -3.26
C PRO A 239 -4.28 -14.31 -3.69
N GLU A 240 -3.22 -14.26 -4.47
CA GLU A 240 -2.74 -13.00 -5.02
C GLU A 240 -3.71 -12.46 -6.09
N GLY A 241 -3.75 -11.13 -6.24
CA GLY A 241 -4.56 -10.45 -7.27
C GLY A 241 -5.99 -10.16 -6.86
N ASN A 242 -6.31 -10.17 -5.56
CA ASN A 242 -7.64 -9.79 -5.11
C ASN A 242 -7.89 -8.28 -5.31
N ILE A 243 -9.08 -7.98 -5.83
CA ILE A 243 -9.55 -6.62 -6.08
C ILE A 243 -10.56 -6.25 -4.97
N LEU A 244 -10.40 -5.05 -4.41
CA LEU A 244 -11.36 -4.47 -3.47
C LEU A 244 -12.09 -3.30 -4.14
N ASN A 245 -13.41 -3.24 -3.95
CA ASN A 245 -14.25 -2.13 -4.41
C ASN A 245 -15.00 -1.46 -3.23
N PRO A 246 -14.37 -0.51 -2.52
CA PRO A 246 -14.96 0.20 -1.39
C PRO A 246 -16.11 1.15 -1.72
N MET A 247 -16.46 1.36 -3.00
CA MET A 247 -17.62 2.19 -3.38
C MET A 247 -18.94 1.64 -2.86
N ALA A 248 -19.02 0.32 -2.69
CA ALA A 248 -20.30 -0.32 -2.39
C ALA A 248 -20.65 -0.29 -0.89
N GLN A 249 -19.65 -0.13 0.00
CA GLN A 249 -19.76 0.02 1.46
C GLN A 249 -18.40 -0.37 2.09
N VAL A 250 -18.02 0.31 3.18
CA VAL A 250 -16.92 -0.11 4.06
C VAL A 250 -17.49 -0.24 5.47
N LEU A 251 -17.27 -1.39 6.09
CA LEU A 251 -17.61 -1.66 7.49
C LEU A 251 -16.34 -2.09 8.22
N LEU A 252 -16.14 -1.53 9.40
CA LEU A 252 -15.10 -1.99 10.31
C LEU A 252 -15.58 -3.25 11.03
N ASP A 253 -14.92 -4.38 10.78
CA ASP A 253 -15.26 -5.66 11.40
C ASP A 253 -14.52 -5.84 12.74
N SER A 254 -13.23 -5.50 12.76
CA SER A 254 -12.38 -5.58 13.96
C SER A 254 -11.34 -4.47 14.00
N SER A 255 -10.90 -4.18 15.23
CA SER A 255 -9.71 -3.36 15.52
C SER A 255 -8.79 -4.16 16.43
N ILE A 256 -7.49 -3.92 16.33
CA ILE A 256 -6.52 -4.37 17.32
C ILE A 256 -6.33 -3.29 18.39
N GLY A 257 -6.24 -3.71 19.65
CA GLY A 257 -6.05 -2.84 20.81
C GLY A 257 -4.60 -2.74 21.26
N ALA A 258 -4.38 -1.97 22.32
CA ALA A 258 -3.10 -1.74 22.98
C ALA A 258 -2.29 -3.01 23.31
N ASP A 259 -2.96 -4.14 23.58
CA ASP A 259 -2.33 -5.42 23.88
C ASP A 259 -1.66 -6.09 22.66
N LYS A 260 -1.95 -5.57 21.47
CA LYS A 260 -1.49 -6.09 20.18
C LYS A 260 -0.47 -5.20 19.49
N PHE A 261 -0.12 -4.06 20.07
CA PHE A 261 0.83 -3.14 19.48
C PHE A 261 1.68 -2.38 20.51
N ASP A 262 2.89 -1.99 20.13
CA ASP A 262 3.87 -1.34 21.00
C ASP A 262 3.52 0.13 21.25
N GLU A 263 2.71 0.39 22.28
CA GLU A 263 2.33 1.76 22.71
C GLU A 263 3.53 2.64 23.11
N GLY A 264 4.67 2.02 23.45
CA GLY A 264 5.90 2.73 23.79
C GLY A 264 6.56 3.36 22.57
N HIS A 265 6.33 2.79 21.39
CA HIS A 265 6.87 3.31 20.14
C HIS A 265 6.13 4.58 19.70
N VAL A 266 6.88 5.58 19.25
CA VAL A 266 6.35 6.91 18.85
C VAL A 266 5.28 6.86 17.77
N LEU A 267 5.28 5.81 16.93
CA LEU A 267 4.26 5.62 15.90
C LEU A 267 2.88 5.30 16.45
N LEU A 268 2.82 4.64 17.61
CA LEU A 268 1.59 4.09 18.18
C LEU A 268 1.21 4.75 19.51
N LYS A 269 2.06 5.65 19.99
CA LYS A 269 1.84 6.34 21.25
C LYS A 269 0.54 7.14 21.26
N GLY A 270 -0.26 6.89 22.30
CA GLY A 270 -1.55 7.54 22.51
C GLY A 270 -2.62 7.09 21.52
N MET A 271 -2.47 5.91 20.91
CA MET A 271 -3.53 5.22 20.20
C MET A 271 -4.19 4.22 21.14
N THR A 272 -5.48 4.01 20.96
CA THR A 272 -6.25 3.03 21.72
C THR A 272 -6.57 1.79 20.90
N SER A 273 -6.78 1.97 19.60
CA SER A 273 -7.02 0.87 18.66
C SER A 273 -6.67 1.28 17.25
N ILE A 274 -6.29 0.33 16.39
CA ILE A 274 -6.17 0.57 14.94
C ILE A 274 -7.00 -0.49 14.21
N ALA A 275 -7.56 -0.11 13.06
CA ALA A 275 -8.38 -1.04 12.29
C ALA A 275 -7.56 -2.25 11.85
N ASP A 276 -8.21 -3.41 11.80
CA ASP A 276 -7.58 -4.73 11.63
C ASP A 276 -8.24 -5.52 10.50
N SER A 277 -9.56 -5.62 10.51
CA SER A 277 -10.30 -6.22 9.40
C SER A 277 -11.52 -5.41 9.02
N LEU A 278 -11.84 -5.44 7.72
CA LEU A 278 -12.90 -4.67 7.12
C LEU A 278 -13.78 -5.55 6.25
N THR A 279 -15.06 -5.24 6.18
CA THR A 279 -15.92 -5.72 5.10
C THR A 279 -16.08 -4.61 4.07
N ILE A 280 -15.64 -4.88 2.86
CA ILE A 280 -15.62 -3.94 1.73
C ILE A 280 -16.45 -4.55 0.61
N ALA A 281 -17.59 -3.92 0.27
CA ALA A 281 -18.55 -4.47 -0.69
C ALA A 281 -19.01 -5.90 -0.37
N GLY A 282 -19.17 -6.23 0.92
CA GLY A 282 -19.53 -7.58 1.37
C GLY A 282 -18.38 -8.60 1.33
N VAL A 283 -17.16 -8.17 0.98
CA VAL A 283 -15.97 -9.00 0.98
C VAL A 283 -15.10 -8.66 2.18
N LYS A 284 -14.77 -9.67 2.99
CA LYS A 284 -13.88 -9.50 4.13
C LYS A 284 -12.44 -9.30 3.64
N ALA A 285 -11.89 -8.13 3.93
CA ALA A 285 -10.52 -7.73 3.69
C ALA A 285 -9.73 -7.79 4.99
N HIS A 286 -8.49 -8.26 4.88
CA HIS A 286 -7.55 -8.40 5.98
C HIS A 286 -6.13 -8.15 5.46
N GLY A 287 -5.24 -7.82 6.39
CA GLY A 287 -3.82 -7.67 6.12
C GLY A 287 -3.11 -8.95 5.70
N ASP A 288 -1.93 -8.73 5.12
CA ASP A 288 -0.87 -9.69 4.88
C ASP A 288 0.14 -9.64 6.03
N ALA A 289 0.90 -10.72 6.21
CA ALA A 289 1.89 -10.85 7.26
C ALA A 289 3.23 -10.21 6.87
N ILE A 290 3.88 -9.57 7.84
CA ILE A 290 5.28 -9.17 7.79
C ILE A 290 6.12 -10.30 8.36
N GLN A 291 7.15 -10.73 7.62
CA GLN A 291 8.11 -11.72 8.10
C GLN A 291 9.29 -11.03 8.77
N ASP A 292 9.53 -11.34 10.04
CA ASP A 292 10.76 -10.95 10.72
C ASP A 292 11.95 -11.78 10.20
N LYS A 293 12.90 -11.08 9.57
CA LYS A 293 14.17 -11.63 9.09
C LYS A 293 15.37 -11.01 9.80
N GLY A 294 15.13 -10.30 10.91
CA GLY A 294 16.11 -9.44 11.56
C GLY A 294 16.17 -8.05 10.92
N GLY A 295 16.67 -7.07 11.68
CA GLY A 295 16.81 -5.69 11.22
C GLY A 295 15.50 -4.89 11.18
N ILE A 296 14.39 -5.49 11.64
CA ILE A 296 13.09 -4.84 11.78
C ILE A 296 12.57 -4.96 13.22
N GLN A 297 11.89 -3.94 13.70
CA GLN A 297 11.14 -3.94 14.95
C GLN A 297 9.66 -4.11 14.60
N ILE A 298 9.04 -5.21 15.05
CA ILE A 298 7.60 -5.41 14.93
C ILE A 298 6.90 -4.50 15.93
N LEU A 299 5.95 -3.71 15.45
CA LEU A 299 5.19 -2.75 16.25
C LEU A 299 3.74 -3.17 16.47
N ALA A 300 3.14 -3.97 15.58
CA ALA A 300 1.78 -4.43 15.74
C ALA A 300 1.56 -5.82 15.16
N THR A 301 0.66 -6.56 15.79
CA THR A 301 0.14 -7.85 15.30
C THR A 301 -1.37 -7.79 15.13
N ASP A 302 -1.91 -8.47 14.13
CA ASP A 302 -3.35 -8.55 13.87
C ASP A 302 -4.10 -9.48 14.85
N GLY A 303 -5.42 -9.60 14.66
CA GLY A 303 -6.27 -10.54 15.38
C GLY A 303 -5.89 -12.02 15.19
N LEU A 304 -5.12 -12.36 14.15
CA LEU A 304 -4.60 -13.70 13.87
C LEU A 304 -3.19 -13.93 14.44
N GLY A 305 -2.60 -12.92 15.09
CA GLY A 305 -1.25 -12.97 15.65
C GLY A 305 -0.13 -12.83 14.61
N GLN A 306 -0.42 -12.35 13.40
CA GLN A 306 0.59 -12.07 12.37
C GLN A 306 1.09 -10.64 12.53
N ALA A 307 2.38 -10.41 12.32
CA ALA A 307 2.92 -9.05 12.33
C ALA A 307 2.35 -8.26 11.15
N THR A 308 1.81 -7.07 11.41
CA THR A 308 1.22 -6.21 10.36
C THR A 308 1.83 -4.82 10.28
N LEU A 309 2.61 -4.40 11.27
CA LEU A 309 3.33 -3.13 11.23
C LEU A 309 4.74 -3.34 11.76
N ALA A 310 5.73 -2.87 11.01
CA ALA A 310 7.12 -2.92 11.43
C ALA A 310 7.90 -1.68 10.99
N VAL A 311 9.00 -1.40 11.66
CA VAL A 311 9.92 -0.32 11.31
C VAL A 311 11.36 -0.80 11.30
N GLY A 312 12.23 -0.03 10.67
CA GLY A 312 13.66 -0.27 10.76
C GLY A 312 14.47 0.82 10.08
N LYS A 313 15.77 0.55 9.93
CA LYS A 313 16.71 1.41 9.22
C LYS A 313 17.52 0.57 8.26
N SER A 314 17.67 1.06 7.03
CA SER A 314 18.52 0.45 6.02
C SER A 314 19.98 0.49 6.48
N GLU A 315 20.64 -0.66 6.53
CA GLU A 315 22.08 -0.72 6.84
C GLU A 315 22.93 -0.01 5.77
N ALA A 316 22.48 -0.04 4.51
CA ALA A 316 23.23 0.49 3.38
C ALA A 316 23.37 2.03 3.40
N ASN A 317 22.38 2.73 3.94
CA ASN A 317 22.36 4.20 3.89
C ASN A 317 21.71 4.91 5.10
N GLY A 318 21.30 4.16 6.13
CA GLY A 318 20.69 4.68 7.35
C GLY A 318 19.26 5.18 7.19
N ALA A 319 18.67 5.13 5.98
CA ALA A 319 17.31 5.60 5.74
C ALA A 319 16.30 4.72 6.49
N ARG A 320 15.35 5.36 7.16
CA ARG A 320 14.26 4.70 7.89
C ARG A 320 13.29 4.08 6.92
N PHE A 321 12.63 3.02 7.37
CA PHE A 321 11.48 2.48 6.68
C PHE A 321 10.35 2.09 7.62
N VAL A 322 9.14 2.09 7.08
CA VAL A 322 7.94 1.51 7.68
C VAL A 322 7.40 0.46 6.71
N LEU A 323 7.10 -0.73 7.24
CA LEU A 323 6.39 -1.80 6.54
C LEU A 323 5.00 -1.91 7.14
N ASP A 324 3.96 -1.85 6.31
CA ASP A 324 2.57 -2.03 6.72
C ASP A 324 1.95 -3.14 5.87
N GLY A 325 1.65 -4.27 6.49
CA GLY A 325 1.05 -5.44 5.85
C GLY A 325 -0.46 -5.32 5.68
N ASP A 326 -1.11 -4.33 6.29
CA ASP A 326 -2.56 -4.22 6.30
C ASP A 326 -3.03 -2.87 5.80
N LEU A 327 -2.65 -2.54 4.57
CA LEU A 327 -3.18 -1.38 3.89
C LEU A 327 -4.71 -1.26 4.02
N PRO A 328 -5.55 -2.32 3.82
CA PRO A 328 -7.01 -2.23 3.94
C PRO A 328 -7.52 -1.38 5.10
N ARG A 329 -6.90 -1.45 6.28
CA ARG A 329 -7.29 -0.66 7.46
C ARG A 329 -7.52 0.82 7.20
N TYR A 330 -6.78 1.44 6.27
CA TYR A 330 -6.93 2.87 5.99
C TYR A 330 -8.30 3.25 5.38
N TYR A 331 -9.10 2.28 4.89
CA TYR A 331 -10.51 2.54 4.54
C TYR A 331 -11.41 2.77 5.76
N ALA A 332 -11.04 2.26 6.94
CA ALA A 332 -11.74 2.57 8.20
C ALA A 332 -11.62 4.06 8.53
N ALA A 333 -10.48 4.67 8.19
CA ALA A 333 -10.26 6.09 8.39
C ALA A 333 -11.15 6.93 7.47
N TRP A 334 -11.38 6.48 6.23
CA TRP A 334 -12.26 7.18 5.29
C TRP A 334 -13.70 7.28 5.82
N THR A 335 -14.21 6.21 6.41
CA THR A 335 -15.57 6.17 6.97
C THR A 335 -15.66 6.70 8.40
N ASN A 336 -14.56 7.27 8.93
CA ASN A 336 -14.45 7.70 10.33
C ASN A 336 -14.81 6.60 11.35
N GLN A 337 -14.64 5.33 10.96
CA GLN A 337 -14.89 4.18 11.82
C GLN A 337 -13.68 3.88 12.71
N SER A 338 -12.49 4.39 12.37
CA SER A 338 -11.28 4.28 13.19
C SER A 338 -10.43 5.57 13.11
N PRO A 339 -10.66 6.55 14.00
CA PRO A 339 -9.90 7.80 14.02
C PRO A 339 -8.40 7.60 14.24
N ASP A 340 -8.03 6.65 15.09
CA ASP A 340 -6.64 6.29 15.38
C ASP A 340 -5.91 5.73 14.15
N THR A 341 -6.62 5.10 13.21
CA THR A 341 -6.00 4.65 11.95
C THR A 341 -5.53 5.83 11.07
N MET A 342 -6.23 6.97 11.07
CA MET A 342 -5.72 8.18 10.39
C MET A 342 -4.52 8.76 11.13
N LYS A 343 -4.56 8.75 12.46
CA LYS A 343 -3.42 9.17 13.30
C LYS A 343 -2.18 8.30 13.05
N LEU A 344 -2.34 7.01 12.70
CA LEU A 344 -1.23 6.12 12.37
C LEU A 344 -0.48 6.65 11.16
N LEU A 345 -1.21 7.01 10.11
CA LEU A 345 -0.61 7.51 8.88
C LEU A 345 0.09 8.87 9.09
N GLN A 346 -0.50 9.74 9.91
CA GLN A 346 0.13 11.00 10.32
C GLN A 346 1.44 10.74 11.07
N ASN A 347 1.42 9.81 12.04
CA ASN A 347 2.60 9.41 12.79
C ASN A 347 3.68 8.81 11.88
N ILE A 348 3.31 7.98 10.89
CA ILE A 348 4.23 7.41 9.89
C ILE A 348 4.95 8.51 9.14
N MET A 349 4.22 9.52 8.65
CA MET A 349 4.82 10.64 7.92
C MET A 349 5.80 11.44 8.78
N VAL A 350 5.48 11.65 10.07
CA VAL A 350 6.36 12.38 11.00
C VAL A 350 7.59 11.54 11.37
N TYR A 351 7.42 10.23 11.60
CA TYR A 351 8.53 9.31 11.87
C TYR A 351 9.52 9.24 10.71
N LEU A 352 9.02 9.21 9.47
CA LEU A 352 9.82 9.22 8.24
C LEU A 352 10.37 10.61 7.90
N ALA A 353 10.01 11.67 8.63
CA ALA A 353 10.53 13.02 8.38
C ALA A 353 11.84 13.34 9.12
N GLN A 354 12.30 12.44 9.98
CA GLN A 354 13.39 12.66 10.93
C GLN A 354 14.68 11.94 10.56
#